data_AF-A0A482ZT53-F1
#
_entry.id   AF-A0A482ZT53-F1
#
_cell.length_a   1.000
_cell.length_b   1.000
_cell.length_c   1.000
_cell.angle_alpha   90.00
_cell.angle_beta   90.00
_cell.angle_gamma   90.00
#
_symmetry.space_group_name_H-M   'P 1'
#
loop_
_entity.id
_entity.type
_entity.pdbx_description
1 polymer ?
#
loop_
_entity_poly.entity_id
_entity_poly.type
_entity_poly.pdbx_seq_one_letter_code
_entity_poly.pdbx_strand_id
1 'polypeptide(L)'
;MKKIIYKLLVLVVVLLLLAVFFIDSIGKNYAQKYIQNLLKTPVEISQFESSIFDKSLNIDFINVRNPPNFQNKNAFSLNHFFLKIGAIDDDLIIIDKIELDGLKFTLEQNSNQVNLTQLLNNLKKQDEKDSVSVAAKSQESQEKRIKIKQLKVINIHLKLDTKWLKTTLKVPNISAHNFGGESGVGIDEIGEKIVKTILQRLKKTLEKQGIDAGKKEIEASLRRKIEQQLGIESDEIVNKAKKLFKNFGL
;
A
#
# COMPACT_ATOMS: atom_id res chain seq x y z
N MET A 1 18.39 3.83 31.73
CA MET A 1 17.31 3.68 30.71
C MET A 1 17.81 3.23 29.32
N LYS A 2 19.12 3.19 29.05
CA LYS A 2 19.71 2.71 27.77
C LYS A 2 19.64 1.18 27.54
N LYS A 3 19.44 0.38 28.60
CA LYS A 3 19.39 -1.11 28.52
C LYS A 3 18.02 -1.70 28.13
N ILE A 4 16.95 -0.88 28.06
CA ILE A 4 15.58 -1.33 27.75
C ILE A 4 15.22 -1.05 26.29
N ILE A 5 15.71 0.05 25.72
CA ILE A 5 15.59 0.35 24.29
C ILE A 5 16.44 -0.64 23.48
N TYR A 6 17.64 -0.99 23.98
CA TYR A 6 18.45 -2.04 23.38
C TYR A 6 17.74 -3.40 23.39
N LYS A 7 17.00 -3.73 24.47
CA LYS A 7 16.19 -4.95 24.51
C LYS A 7 14.99 -4.91 23.56
N LEU A 8 14.40 -3.74 23.30
CA LEU A 8 13.30 -3.59 22.35
C LEU A 8 13.78 -3.59 20.88
N LEU A 9 14.93 -2.96 20.60
CA LEU A 9 15.58 -2.99 19.30
C LEU A 9 16.08 -4.39 18.97
N VAL A 10 16.71 -5.06 19.95
CA VAL A 10 17.07 -6.49 19.84
C VAL A 10 15.81 -7.34 19.71
N LEU A 11 14.70 -7.06 20.40
CA LEU A 11 13.44 -7.78 20.21
C LEU A 11 12.85 -7.57 18.81
N VAL A 12 12.97 -6.38 18.21
CA VAL A 12 12.49 -6.07 16.85
C VAL A 12 13.39 -6.69 15.80
N VAL A 13 14.71 -6.64 15.97
CA VAL A 13 15.67 -7.34 15.10
C VAL A 13 15.53 -8.86 15.25
N VAL A 14 15.30 -9.37 16.47
CA VAL A 14 14.94 -10.76 16.72
C VAL A 14 13.59 -11.08 16.10
N LEU A 15 12.56 -10.24 16.19
CA LEU A 15 11.25 -10.45 15.52
C LEU A 15 11.36 -10.43 13.99
N LEU A 16 12.25 -9.61 13.43
CA LEU A 16 12.55 -9.59 11.99
C LEU A 16 13.36 -10.82 11.57
N LEU A 17 14.28 -11.29 12.41
CA LEU A 17 14.97 -12.58 12.25
C LEU A 17 14.01 -13.77 12.45
N LEU A 18 13.03 -13.69 13.35
CA LEU A 18 12.00 -14.70 13.58
C LEU A 18 10.97 -14.72 12.43
N ALA A 19 10.67 -13.57 11.82
CA ALA A 19 9.86 -13.49 10.59
C ALA A 19 10.58 -14.13 9.39
N VAL A 20 11.92 -14.17 9.43
CA VAL A 20 12.76 -14.95 8.51
C VAL A 20 12.86 -16.42 8.92
N PHE A 21 12.39 -16.84 10.11
CA PHE A 21 12.61 -18.20 10.66
C PHE A 21 11.37 -19.03 11.07
N PHE A 22 10.13 -18.54 11.11
CA PHE A 22 9.04 -19.28 11.78
C PHE A 22 7.79 -19.57 10.94
N ILE A 23 7.66 -20.87 10.62
CA ILE A 23 6.46 -21.71 10.51
C ILE A 23 5.30 -21.06 9.74
N ASP A 24 5.05 -21.56 8.52
CA ASP A 24 4.02 -21.11 7.57
C ASP A 24 2.70 -20.65 8.22
N SER A 25 2.21 -21.39 9.23
CA SER A 25 0.98 -21.07 9.94
C SER A 25 1.07 -19.83 10.86
N ILE A 26 2.21 -19.57 11.51
CA ILE A 26 2.40 -18.39 12.38
C ILE A 26 2.52 -17.13 11.51
N GLY A 27 3.33 -17.19 10.44
CA GLY A 27 3.51 -16.10 9.48
C GLY A 27 2.19 -15.69 8.83
N LYS A 28 1.41 -16.68 8.35
CA LYS A 28 0.06 -16.48 7.82
C LYS A 28 -0.86 -15.74 8.80
N ASN A 29 -0.97 -16.24 10.02
CA ASN A 29 -1.86 -15.67 11.03
C ASN A 29 -1.46 -14.25 11.41
N TYR A 30 -0.16 -13.98 11.53
CA TYR A 30 0.36 -12.65 11.80
C TYR A 30 0.05 -11.68 10.66
N ALA A 31 0.39 -12.04 9.42
CA ALA A 31 0.12 -11.22 8.25
C ALA A 31 -1.38 -10.90 8.10
N GLN A 32 -2.23 -11.92 8.25
CA GLN A 32 -3.68 -11.75 8.17
C GLN A 32 -4.20 -10.80 9.26
N LYS A 33 -3.78 -10.99 10.52
CA LYS A 33 -4.18 -10.11 11.64
C LYS A 33 -3.66 -8.69 11.47
N TYR A 34 -2.43 -8.53 10.99
CA TYR A 34 -1.83 -7.23 10.73
C TYR A 34 -2.63 -6.45 9.68
N ILE A 35 -2.90 -7.06 8.52
CA ILE A 35 -3.68 -6.43 7.45
C ILE A 35 -5.13 -6.18 7.90
N GLN A 36 -5.75 -7.10 8.64
CA GLN A 36 -7.08 -6.91 9.21
C GLN A 36 -7.11 -5.74 10.20
N ASN A 37 -6.11 -5.61 11.07
CA ASN A 37 -6.02 -4.50 11.99
C ASN A 37 -5.81 -3.18 11.25
N LEU A 38 -5.04 -3.19 10.18
CA LEU A 38 -4.74 -2.02 9.37
C LEU A 38 -5.97 -1.55 8.56
N LEU A 39 -6.66 -2.46 7.89
CA LEU A 39 -7.81 -2.16 7.03
C LEU A 39 -9.16 -2.13 7.79
N LYS A 40 -9.19 -2.60 9.04
CA LYS A 40 -10.40 -2.77 9.88
C LYS A 40 -11.53 -3.53 9.16
N THR A 41 -11.15 -4.50 8.33
CA THR A 41 -12.05 -5.40 7.61
C THR A 41 -11.46 -6.80 7.64
N PRO A 42 -12.27 -7.87 7.62
CA PRO A 42 -11.72 -9.22 7.63
C PRO A 42 -10.84 -9.48 6.41
N VAL A 43 -9.74 -10.18 6.67
CA VAL A 43 -8.77 -10.61 5.66
C VAL A 43 -8.66 -12.12 5.74
N GLU A 44 -8.57 -12.77 4.60
CA GLU A 44 -8.32 -14.20 4.46
C GLU A 44 -7.10 -14.39 3.57
N ILE A 45 -6.15 -15.19 4.04
CA ILE A 45 -4.99 -15.64 3.26
C ILE A 45 -5.11 -17.16 3.15
N SER A 46 -5.12 -17.72 1.94
CA SER A 46 -5.22 -19.18 1.79
C SER A 46 -3.88 -19.86 2.03
N GLN A 47 -2.83 -19.43 1.34
CA GLN A 47 -1.50 -20.05 1.43
C GLN A 47 -0.44 -19.01 1.75
N PHE A 48 0.56 -19.41 2.53
CA PHE A 48 1.70 -18.59 2.94
C PHE A 48 2.89 -19.54 3.03
N GLU A 49 3.89 -19.32 2.20
CA GLU A 49 5.08 -20.16 2.11
C GLU A 49 6.31 -19.28 2.12
N SER A 50 7.25 -19.54 3.02
CA SER A 50 8.54 -18.85 3.04
C SER A 50 9.70 -19.83 2.88
N SER A 51 10.71 -19.41 2.13
CA SER A 51 11.97 -20.14 1.99
C SER A 51 13.08 -19.28 2.55
N ILE A 52 13.71 -19.76 3.62
CA ILE A 52 14.87 -19.10 4.25
C ILE A 52 16.07 -19.14 3.30
N PHE A 53 16.28 -20.30 2.65
CA PHE A 53 17.39 -20.53 1.74
C PHE A 53 17.30 -19.62 0.50
N ASP A 54 16.10 -19.53 -0.10
CA ASP A 54 15.88 -18.70 -1.28
C ASP A 54 15.59 -17.22 -0.96
N LYS A 55 15.48 -16.90 0.34
CA LYS A 55 15.08 -15.60 0.88
C LYS A 55 13.79 -15.09 0.22
N SER A 56 12.82 -15.99 0.06
CA SER A 56 11.59 -15.70 -0.66
C SER A 56 10.35 -15.93 0.19
N LEU A 57 9.30 -15.19 -0.14
CA LEU A 57 7.97 -15.31 0.44
C LEU A 57 6.94 -15.35 -0.69
N ASN A 58 6.10 -16.39 -0.68
CA ASN A 58 4.95 -16.57 -1.54
C ASN A 58 3.67 -16.51 -0.70
N ILE A 59 2.68 -15.76 -1.15
CA ILE A 59 1.36 -15.71 -0.52
C ILE A 59 0.30 -15.83 -1.62
N ASP A 60 -0.53 -16.85 -1.54
CA ASP A 60 -1.60 -17.08 -2.51
C ASP A 60 -2.98 -16.83 -1.93
N PHE A 61 -3.81 -16.24 -2.79
CA PHE A 61 -5.23 -15.96 -2.56
C PHE A 61 -5.48 -15.10 -1.32
N ILE A 62 -5.03 -13.85 -1.38
CA ILE A 62 -5.37 -12.84 -0.39
C ILE A 62 -6.74 -12.26 -0.74
N ASN A 63 -7.69 -12.34 0.18
CA ASN A 63 -9.02 -11.77 0.04
C ASN A 63 -9.29 -10.78 1.17
N VAL A 64 -9.53 -9.53 0.81
CA VAL A 64 -9.91 -8.46 1.74
C VAL A 64 -11.40 -8.20 1.55
N ARG A 65 -12.18 -8.49 2.60
CA ARG A 65 -13.62 -8.28 2.56
C ARG A 65 -13.95 -6.81 2.40
N ASN A 66 -15.06 -6.55 1.73
CA ASN A 66 -15.61 -5.22 1.66
C ASN A 66 -16.03 -4.75 3.06
N PRO A 67 -15.86 -3.46 3.42
CA PRO A 67 -16.39 -2.94 4.67
C PRO A 67 -17.92 -3.15 4.79
N PRO A 68 -18.49 -3.01 6.00
CA PRO A 68 -19.94 -3.06 6.16
C PRO A 68 -20.66 -2.06 5.23
N ASN A 69 -21.89 -2.38 4.83
CA ASN A 69 -22.77 -1.56 3.97
C ASN A 69 -22.44 -1.55 2.47
N PHE A 70 -21.68 -2.54 2.01
CA PHE A 70 -21.43 -2.81 0.59
C PHE A 70 -21.83 -4.26 0.23
N GLN A 71 -22.29 -4.47 -1.00
CA GLN A 71 -22.86 -5.73 -1.49
C GLN A 71 -21.82 -6.70 -2.04
N ASN A 72 -20.75 -6.19 -2.66
CA ASN A 72 -19.69 -7.06 -3.17
C ASN A 72 -18.94 -7.71 -2.01
N LYS A 73 -18.65 -9.01 -2.14
CA LYS A 73 -17.96 -9.80 -1.10
C LYS A 73 -16.60 -9.20 -0.71
N ASN A 74 -15.77 -8.88 -1.71
CA ASN A 74 -14.40 -8.43 -1.52
C ASN A 74 -14.20 -7.03 -2.12
N ALA A 75 -13.53 -6.16 -1.38
CA ALA A 75 -13.06 -4.88 -1.89
C ALA A 75 -11.73 -5.02 -2.66
N PHE A 76 -10.93 -6.00 -2.26
CA PHE A 76 -9.64 -6.30 -2.86
C PHE A 76 -9.40 -7.81 -2.83
N SER A 77 -8.83 -8.34 -3.89
CA SER A 77 -8.25 -9.70 -3.90
C SER A 77 -6.96 -9.72 -4.70
N LEU A 78 -6.03 -10.57 -4.28
CA LEU A 78 -4.77 -10.82 -4.97
C LEU A 78 -4.58 -12.33 -5.11
N ASN A 79 -4.28 -12.79 -6.32
CA ASN A 79 -4.08 -14.22 -6.55
C ASN A 79 -2.73 -14.68 -6.02
N HIS A 80 -1.67 -13.93 -6.30
CA HIS A 80 -0.31 -14.30 -5.92
C HIS A 80 0.50 -13.06 -5.54
N PHE A 81 1.22 -13.15 -4.43
CA PHE A 81 2.24 -12.22 -4.01
C PHE A 81 3.58 -12.94 -3.87
N PHE A 82 4.61 -12.40 -4.52
CA PHE A 82 5.98 -12.88 -4.40
C PHE A 82 6.90 -11.76 -3.93
N LEU A 83 7.75 -12.08 -2.96
CA LEU A 83 8.83 -11.24 -2.48
C LEU A 83 10.12 -12.06 -2.49
N LYS A 84 11.18 -11.50 -3.07
CA LYS A 84 12.54 -12.04 -2.96
C LYS A 84 13.48 -10.99 -2.40
N ILE A 85 14.08 -11.31 -1.26
CA ILE A 85 15.03 -10.45 -0.56
C ILE A 85 16.43 -10.74 -1.09
N GLY A 86 17.16 -9.68 -1.43
CA GLY A 86 18.54 -9.73 -1.89
C GLY A 86 19.52 -9.51 -0.74
N ALA A 87 20.48 -8.60 -0.96
CA ALA A 87 21.43 -8.20 0.07
C ALA A 87 20.77 -7.37 1.17
N ILE A 88 21.26 -7.53 2.39
CA ILE A 88 20.85 -6.75 3.55
C ILE A 88 22.14 -6.21 4.15
N ASP A 89 22.36 -4.92 3.97
CA ASP A 89 23.46 -4.17 4.58
C ASP A 89 22.96 -3.48 5.86
N ASP A 90 23.86 -2.81 6.58
CA ASP A 90 23.56 -2.23 7.90
C ASP A 90 22.40 -1.22 7.86
N ASP A 91 22.35 -0.39 6.82
CA ASP A 91 21.38 0.69 6.63
C ASP A 91 20.53 0.55 5.37
N LEU A 92 20.75 -0.47 4.53
CA LEU A 92 20.04 -0.67 3.27
C LEU A 92 19.60 -2.13 3.08
N ILE A 93 18.30 -2.33 2.91
CA ILE A 93 17.70 -3.60 2.52
C ILE A 93 17.41 -3.57 1.02
N ILE A 94 18.00 -4.50 0.28
CA ILE A 94 17.76 -4.68 -1.14
C ILE A 94 16.74 -5.80 -1.34
N ILE A 95 15.64 -5.46 -1.99
CA ILE A 95 14.62 -6.39 -2.44
C ILE A 95 14.86 -6.65 -3.92
N ASP A 96 15.18 -7.89 -4.29
CA ASP A 96 15.42 -8.23 -5.69
C ASP A 96 14.14 -8.16 -6.52
N LYS A 97 13.02 -8.63 -5.96
CA LYS A 97 11.75 -8.64 -6.67
C LYS A 97 10.56 -8.55 -5.73
N ILE A 98 9.60 -7.70 -6.11
CA ILE A 98 8.22 -7.75 -5.63
C ILE A 98 7.32 -7.99 -6.84
N GLU A 99 6.44 -8.99 -6.75
CA GLU A 99 5.43 -9.27 -7.76
C GLU A 99 4.05 -9.42 -7.13
N LEU A 100 3.07 -8.73 -7.70
CA LEU A 100 1.65 -8.85 -7.39
C LEU A 100 0.95 -9.32 -8.66
N ASP A 101 0.39 -10.51 -8.65
CA ASP A 101 -0.35 -11.08 -9.78
C ASP A 101 -1.84 -11.30 -9.45
N GLY A 102 -2.69 -10.98 -10.42
CA GLY A 102 -4.13 -11.17 -10.33
C GLY A 102 -4.80 -10.18 -9.40
N LEU A 103 -4.26 -8.95 -9.33
CA LEU A 103 -4.79 -7.90 -8.47
C LEU A 103 -6.17 -7.43 -8.95
N LYS A 104 -7.22 -7.64 -8.14
CA LYS A 104 -8.58 -7.19 -8.44
C LYS A 104 -9.05 -6.21 -7.37
N PHE A 105 -9.46 -5.02 -7.80
CA PHE A 105 -10.12 -4.03 -6.97
C PHE A 105 -11.60 -3.98 -7.28
N THR A 106 -12.42 -3.84 -6.25
CA THR A 106 -13.84 -3.48 -6.41
C THR A 106 -14.03 -2.05 -5.94
N LEU A 107 -14.42 -1.16 -6.84
CA LEU A 107 -14.95 0.15 -6.50
C LEU A 107 -16.47 0.04 -6.50
N GLU A 108 -17.03 0.00 -5.30
CA GLU A 108 -18.47 -0.03 -5.11
C GLU A 108 -18.95 1.29 -4.51
N GLN A 109 -20.00 1.86 -5.10
CA GLN A 109 -20.67 3.04 -4.60
C GLN A 109 -22.08 2.68 -4.11
N ASN A 110 -22.35 2.94 -2.83
CA ASN A 110 -23.69 2.86 -2.26
C ASN A 110 -24.38 4.25 -2.30
N SER A 111 -25.42 4.47 -1.49
CA SER A 111 -26.16 5.74 -1.50
C SER A 111 -25.27 6.96 -1.26
N ASN A 112 -24.30 6.88 -0.34
CA ASN A 112 -23.52 8.04 0.14
C ASN A 112 -21.99 7.78 0.22
N GLN A 113 -21.52 6.55 -0.02
CA GLN A 113 -20.14 6.14 0.27
C GLN A 113 -19.55 5.30 -0.85
N VAL A 114 -18.22 5.32 -0.93
CA VAL A 114 -17.40 4.46 -1.79
C VAL A 114 -16.51 3.62 -0.90
N ASN A 115 -16.49 2.30 -1.13
CA ASN A 115 -15.80 1.36 -0.26
C ASN A 115 -14.29 1.61 -0.16
N LEU A 116 -13.64 1.94 -1.28
CA LEU A 116 -12.19 2.19 -1.32
C LEU A 116 -11.81 3.38 -0.44
N THR A 117 -12.65 4.41 -0.38
CA THR A 117 -12.42 5.52 0.56
C THR A 117 -12.46 5.04 2.00
N GLN A 118 -13.44 4.20 2.36
CA GLN A 118 -13.59 3.73 3.73
C GLN A 118 -12.38 2.91 4.16
N LEU A 119 -11.82 2.08 3.27
CA LEU A 119 -10.57 1.38 3.53
C LEU A 119 -9.40 2.34 3.73
N LEU A 120 -9.24 3.34 2.87
CA LEU A 120 -8.17 4.34 3.01
C LEU A 120 -8.29 5.13 4.34
N ASN A 121 -9.49 5.49 4.76
CA ASN A 121 -9.74 6.16 6.04
C ASN A 121 -9.30 5.30 7.24
N ASN A 122 -9.48 3.98 7.16
CA ASN A 122 -9.12 3.06 8.24
C ASN A 122 -7.61 2.98 8.45
N LEU A 123 -6.83 3.06 7.35
CA LEU A 123 -5.36 3.10 7.39
C LEU A 123 -4.85 4.26 8.25
N LYS A 124 -5.34 5.49 7.98
CA LYS A 124 -4.83 6.69 8.66
C LYS A 124 -5.18 6.78 10.13
N LYS A 125 -6.38 6.32 10.50
CA LYS A 125 -6.80 6.30 11.91
C LYS A 125 -5.92 5.39 12.76
N GLN A 126 -5.25 4.41 12.13
CA GLN A 126 -4.25 3.60 12.79
C GLN A 126 -2.95 4.40 12.99
N ASP A 127 -2.48 5.12 11.96
CA ASP A 127 -1.28 5.97 12.03
C ASP A 127 -1.40 7.05 13.13
N GLU A 128 -2.55 7.70 13.27
CA GLU A 128 -2.80 8.72 14.30
C GLU A 128 -2.85 8.15 15.73
N LYS A 129 -3.36 6.92 15.91
CA LYS A 129 -3.42 6.26 17.22
C LYS A 129 -2.08 5.71 17.66
N ASP A 130 -1.28 5.20 16.73
CA ASP A 130 0.05 4.70 17.03
C ASP A 130 1.04 5.86 17.27
N SER A 131 0.81 7.03 16.65
CA SER A 131 1.60 8.27 16.86
C SER A 131 1.54 8.82 18.30
N VAL A 132 0.46 8.59 19.05
CA VAL A 132 0.33 9.02 20.46
C VAL A 132 1.08 8.08 21.42
N SER A 133 1.42 6.86 20.99
CA SER A 133 2.14 5.87 21.81
C SER A 133 3.66 5.82 21.57
N VAL A 134 4.15 6.47 20.51
CA VAL A 134 5.56 6.37 20.06
C VAL A 134 6.41 7.61 20.42
N ALA A 135 5.82 8.67 20.97
CA ALA A 135 6.54 9.90 21.32
C ALA A 135 7.54 9.79 22.50
N ALA A 136 7.74 8.60 23.08
CA ALA A 136 8.62 8.40 24.23
C ALA A 136 9.66 7.28 24.02
N LYS A 137 10.56 7.44 23.02
CA LYS A 137 12.00 7.07 23.07
C LYS A 137 12.58 6.93 21.66
N SER A 138 12.94 8.06 21.07
CA SER A 138 13.75 8.13 19.84
C SER A 138 15.15 8.58 20.20
N GLN A 139 16.07 7.63 20.39
CA GLN A 139 17.49 7.90 20.22
C GLN A 139 18.18 6.58 19.87
N GLU A 140 18.73 6.55 18.65
CA GLU A 140 19.74 5.61 18.16
C GLU A 140 19.25 4.26 17.59
N SER A 141 18.39 4.30 16.56
CA SER A 141 18.34 3.23 15.55
C SER A 141 18.52 3.82 14.16
N GLN A 142 19.56 3.41 13.44
CA GLN A 142 19.74 3.75 12.03
C GLN A 142 18.43 3.52 11.26
N GLU A 143 17.92 4.55 10.59
CA GLU A 143 16.79 4.46 9.68
C GLU A 143 17.15 3.50 8.54
N LYS A 144 16.68 2.25 8.63
CA LYS A 144 16.89 1.28 7.56
C LYS A 144 16.13 1.73 6.31
N ARG A 145 16.82 1.75 5.18
CA ARG A 145 16.25 2.10 3.87
C ARG A 145 15.93 0.84 3.09
N ILE A 146 14.95 0.92 2.20
CA ILE A 146 14.57 -0.16 1.27
C ILE A 146 14.73 0.31 -0.17
N LYS A 147 15.34 -0.54 -0.99
CA LYS A 147 15.39 -0.42 -2.45
C LYS A 147 14.83 -1.69 -3.08
N ILE A 148 13.93 -1.54 -4.05
CA ILE A 148 13.35 -2.66 -4.80
C ILE A 148 13.92 -2.65 -6.22
N LYS A 149 14.71 -3.66 -6.59
CA LYS A 149 15.30 -3.77 -7.94
C LYS A 149 14.23 -3.92 -9.01
N GLN A 150 13.21 -4.76 -8.76
CA GLN A 150 12.12 -4.98 -9.69
C GLN A 150 10.76 -5.03 -8.97
N LEU A 151 9.86 -4.12 -9.33
CA LEU A 151 8.45 -4.15 -8.95
C LEU A 151 7.61 -4.53 -10.17
N LYS A 152 6.77 -5.55 -10.02
CA LYS A 152 5.78 -5.97 -11.02
C LYS A 152 4.39 -6.03 -10.38
N VAL A 153 3.41 -5.44 -11.05
CA VAL A 153 2.00 -5.61 -10.73
C VAL A 153 1.30 -5.96 -12.04
N ILE A 154 0.80 -7.18 -12.15
CA ILE A 154 0.31 -7.76 -13.41
C ILE A 154 -1.12 -8.29 -13.25
N ASN A 155 -1.80 -8.44 -14.38
CA ASN A 155 -3.19 -8.94 -14.44
C ASN A 155 -4.15 -8.14 -13.56
N ILE A 156 -4.02 -6.81 -13.59
CA ILE A 156 -4.78 -5.89 -12.75
C ILE A 156 -6.19 -5.70 -13.34
N HIS A 157 -7.22 -5.84 -12.50
CA HIS A 157 -8.61 -5.60 -12.86
C HIS A 157 -9.27 -4.64 -11.87
N LEU A 158 -10.11 -3.76 -12.39
CA LEU A 158 -10.94 -2.85 -11.60
C LEU A 158 -12.41 -3.14 -11.90
N LYS A 159 -13.10 -3.79 -10.98
CA LYS A 159 -14.56 -3.93 -10.99
C LYS A 159 -15.18 -2.62 -10.52
N LEU A 160 -16.02 -2.03 -11.35
CA LEU A 160 -16.86 -0.89 -11.03
C LEU A 160 -18.28 -1.40 -10.77
N ASP A 161 -18.83 -1.07 -9.61
CA ASP A 161 -20.22 -1.34 -9.25
C ASP A 161 -20.81 -0.07 -8.64
N THR A 162 -21.21 0.84 -9.51
CA THR A 162 -21.74 2.14 -9.14
C THR A 162 -23.14 2.31 -9.71
N LYS A 163 -23.86 3.35 -9.28
CA LYS A 163 -25.23 3.63 -9.77
C LYS A 163 -25.29 3.83 -11.28
N TRP A 164 -24.22 4.33 -11.89
CA TRP A 164 -24.18 4.76 -13.29
C TRP A 164 -23.32 3.86 -14.18
N LEU A 165 -22.46 3.01 -13.61
CA LEU A 165 -21.66 2.07 -14.38
C LEU A 165 -21.37 0.80 -13.59
N LYS A 166 -21.65 -0.33 -14.24
CA LYS A 166 -21.32 -1.68 -13.79
C LYS A 166 -20.50 -2.38 -14.86
N THR A 167 -19.19 -2.47 -14.65
CA THR A 167 -18.28 -3.09 -15.61
C THR A 167 -16.99 -3.55 -14.93
N THR A 168 -16.18 -4.36 -15.61
CA THR A 168 -14.81 -4.69 -15.18
C THR A 168 -13.83 -4.13 -16.19
N LEU A 169 -12.93 -3.26 -15.73
CA LEU A 169 -11.89 -2.68 -16.54
C LEU A 169 -10.58 -3.45 -16.36
N LYS A 170 -9.90 -3.76 -17.46
CA LYS A 170 -8.52 -4.22 -17.43
C LYS A 170 -7.60 -3.01 -17.24
N VAL A 171 -6.75 -3.08 -16.23
CA VAL A 171 -5.82 -2.02 -15.88
C VAL A 171 -4.43 -2.40 -16.42
N PRO A 172 -3.71 -1.47 -17.08
CA PRO A 172 -2.37 -1.78 -17.60
C PRO A 172 -1.41 -2.17 -16.48
N ASN A 173 -0.55 -3.17 -16.76
CA ASN A 173 0.48 -3.64 -15.84
C ASN A 173 1.42 -2.51 -15.40
N ILE A 174 1.97 -2.66 -14.19
CA ILE A 174 2.99 -1.79 -13.63
C ILE A 174 4.30 -2.57 -13.63
N SER A 175 5.34 -1.98 -14.21
CA SER A 175 6.71 -2.46 -14.08
C SER A 175 7.60 -1.27 -13.76
N ALA A 176 8.39 -1.40 -12.70
CA ALA A 176 9.38 -0.42 -12.33
C ALA A 176 10.67 -1.13 -11.95
N HIS A 177 11.79 -0.52 -12.34
CA HIS A 177 13.12 -0.92 -11.90
C HIS A 177 13.64 0.13 -10.92
N ASN A 178 14.49 -0.30 -9.98
CA ASN A 178 15.10 0.60 -8.98
C ASN A 178 14.06 1.44 -8.23
N PHE A 179 12.98 0.80 -7.81
CA PHE A 179 11.89 1.45 -7.11
C PHE A 179 12.32 1.80 -5.68
N GLY A 180 12.15 3.08 -5.31
CA GLY A 180 12.80 3.67 -4.13
C GLY A 180 14.03 4.51 -4.48
N GLY A 181 14.56 4.39 -5.70
CA GLY A 181 15.77 5.10 -6.13
C GLY A 181 17.05 4.45 -5.63
N GLU A 182 18.20 4.98 -6.05
CA GLU A 182 19.51 4.36 -5.77
C GLU A 182 19.82 4.24 -4.27
N SER A 183 19.48 5.29 -3.51
CA SER A 183 19.66 5.33 -2.07
C SER A 183 18.55 4.59 -1.31
N GLY A 184 17.51 4.08 -1.97
CA GLY A 184 16.31 3.59 -1.29
C GLY A 184 15.54 4.69 -0.56
N VAL A 185 14.46 4.28 0.10
CA VAL A 185 13.55 5.13 0.90
C VAL A 185 13.26 4.47 2.25
N GLY A 186 12.65 5.19 3.20
CA GLY A 186 12.23 4.62 4.48
C GLY A 186 11.33 3.38 4.30
N ILE A 187 11.35 2.47 5.28
CA ILE A 187 10.49 1.27 5.29
C ILE A 187 9.01 1.63 5.28
N ASP A 188 8.64 2.68 5.99
CA ASP A 188 7.32 3.30 6.01
C ASP A 188 6.95 3.95 4.66
N GLU A 189 7.91 4.61 4.01
CA GLU A 189 7.69 5.30 2.73
C GLU A 189 7.52 4.35 1.53
N ILE A 190 8.19 3.20 1.51
CA ILE A 190 8.15 2.29 0.35
C ILE A 190 6.75 1.75 0.09
N GLY A 191 6.01 1.40 1.16
CA GLY A 191 4.65 0.88 1.07
C GLY A 191 3.69 1.92 0.50
N GLU A 192 3.77 3.15 1.01
CA GLU A 192 3.00 4.28 0.50
C GLU A 192 3.27 4.52 -0.99
N LYS A 193 4.55 4.48 -1.40
CA LYS A 193 4.94 4.68 -2.80
C LYS A 193 4.35 3.62 -3.72
N ILE A 194 4.32 2.34 -3.30
CA ILE A 194 3.68 1.25 -4.06
C ILE A 194 2.18 1.52 -4.22
N VAL A 195 1.49 1.83 -3.11
CA VAL A 195 0.05 2.12 -3.12
C VAL A 195 -0.26 3.32 -4.03
N LYS A 196 0.48 4.42 -3.90
CA LYS A 196 0.35 5.61 -4.76
C LYS A 196 0.52 5.25 -6.24
N THR A 197 1.50 4.42 -6.57
CA THR A 197 1.74 3.97 -7.96
C THR A 197 0.55 3.18 -8.52
N ILE A 198 -0.03 2.28 -7.72
CA ILE A 198 -1.22 1.50 -8.12
C ILE A 198 -2.43 2.42 -8.30
N LEU A 199 -2.71 3.30 -7.32
CA LEU A 199 -3.84 4.23 -7.39
C LEU A 199 -3.76 5.17 -8.60
N GLN A 200 -2.56 5.69 -8.91
CA GLN A 200 -2.34 6.50 -10.11
C GLN A 200 -2.61 5.72 -11.40
N ARG A 201 -2.26 4.42 -11.44
CA ARG A 201 -2.55 3.55 -12.59
C ARG A 201 -4.05 3.31 -12.76
N LEU A 202 -4.78 3.10 -11.66
CA LEU A 202 -6.24 2.99 -11.66
C LEU A 202 -6.88 4.28 -12.18
N LYS A 203 -6.46 5.44 -11.65
CA LYS A 203 -6.93 6.77 -12.10
C LYS A 203 -6.76 6.95 -13.60
N LYS A 204 -5.55 6.72 -14.14
CA LYS A 204 -5.27 6.84 -15.59
C LYS A 204 -6.12 5.89 -16.44
N THR A 205 -6.47 4.72 -15.91
CA THR A 205 -7.33 3.76 -16.62
C THR A 205 -8.75 4.27 -16.71
N LEU A 206 -9.29 4.84 -15.62
CA LEU A 206 -10.61 5.46 -15.61
C LEU A 206 -10.70 6.65 -16.55
N GLU A 207 -9.67 7.51 -16.58
CA GLU A 207 -9.59 8.66 -17.49
C GLU A 207 -9.63 8.25 -18.96
N LYS A 208 -8.90 7.19 -19.34
CA LYS A 208 -8.81 6.72 -20.73
C LYS A 208 -10.10 6.09 -21.26
N GLN A 209 -10.97 5.58 -20.39
CA GLN A 209 -12.21 4.92 -20.82
C GLN A 209 -13.32 5.92 -21.20
N GLY A 210 -13.03 7.24 -21.23
CA GLY A 210 -14.01 8.25 -21.64
C GLY A 210 -15.21 8.33 -20.69
N ILE A 211 -15.04 7.85 -19.46
CA ILE A 211 -16.07 7.85 -18.42
C ILE A 211 -16.16 9.27 -17.85
N ASP A 212 -16.56 10.24 -18.67
CA ASP A 212 -16.61 11.67 -18.33
C ASP A 212 -17.83 12.03 -17.44
N ALA A 213 -18.92 11.24 -17.50
CA ALA A 213 -20.15 11.51 -16.75
C ALA A 213 -20.05 11.10 -15.26
N GLY A 214 -19.33 10.02 -14.95
CA GLY A 214 -19.02 9.60 -13.58
C GLY A 214 -17.72 10.21 -13.02
N LYS A 215 -16.95 10.87 -13.89
CA LYS A 215 -15.66 11.50 -13.61
C LYS A 215 -15.78 12.51 -12.50
N LYS A 216 -16.71 13.46 -12.56
CA LYS A 216 -16.76 14.52 -11.53
C LYS A 216 -17.05 14.00 -10.13
N GLU A 217 -17.84 12.95 -9.97
CA GLU A 217 -18.23 12.46 -8.64
C GLU A 217 -17.24 11.44 -8.07
N ILE A 218 -16.75 10.49 -8.89
CA ILE A 218 -15.66 9.57 -8.51
C ILE A 218 -14.34 10.31 -8.43
N GLU A 219 -13.99 11.15 -9.40
CA GLU A 219 -12.78 11.97 -9.35
C GLU A 219 -12.90 12.99 -8.23
N ALA A 220 -13.99 13.74 -8.01
CA ALA A 220 -14.01 14.64 -6.85
C ALA A 220 -14.00 13.88 -5.52
N SER A 221 -14.62 12.70 -5.41
CA SER A 221 -14.56 11.92 -4.18
C SER A 221 -13.19 11.27 -3.96
N LEU A 222 -12.60 10.59 -4.95
CA LEU A 222 -11.25 10.05 -4.85
C LEU A 222 -10.20 11.16 -4.77
N ARG A 223 -10.26 12.21 -5.60
CA ARG A 223 -9.30 13.33 -5.64
C ARG A 223 -9.36 14.14 -4.36
N ARG A 224 -10.54 14.62 -3.90
CA ARG A 224 -10.61 15.35 -2.62
C ARG A 224 -10.13 14.49 -1.46
N LYS A 225 -10.47 13.20 -1.43
CA LYS A 225 -10.04 12.32 -0.33
C LYS A 225 -8.56 11.93 -0.46
N ILE A 226 -8.01 11.69 -1.65
CA ILE A 226 -6.59 11.43 -1.86
C ILE A 226 -5.75 12.69 -1.59
N GLU A 227 -6.21 13.88 -1.98
CA GLU A 227 -5.52 15.15 -1.72
C GLU A 227 -5.59 15.51 -0.22
N GLN A 228 -6.76 15.43 0.42
CA GLN A 228 -6.90 15.64 1.86
C GLN A 228 -6.21 14.56 2.69
N GLN A 229 -5.97 13.36 2.14
CA GLN A 229 -5.49 12.23 2.94
C GLN A 229 -4.09 11.71 2.60
N LEU A 230 -3.60 11.72 1.38
CA LEU A 230 -2.24 11.24 1.05
C LEU A 230 -1.17 12.35 1.09
N GLY A 231 -1.51 13.54 1.59
CA GLY A 231 -0.57 14.64 1.83
C GLY A 231 0.19 15.09 0.57
N ILE A 232 -0.36 14.84 -0.63
CA ILE A 232 0.24 15.30 -1.88
C ILE A 232 -0.22 16.73 -2.20
N GLU A 233 -0.06 17.64 -1.23
CA GLU A 233 0.09 19.07 -1.47
C GLU A 233 1.04 19.59 -0.38
N SER A 234 2.32 19.73 -0.74
CA SER A 234 3.19 20.69 -0.06
C SER A 234 2.69 22.08 -0.47
N ASP A 235 1.96 22.73 0.44
CA ASP A 235 1.44 24.09 0.31
C ASP A 235 2.55 25.13 0.01
N GLU A 236 3.83 24.79 0.16
CA GLU A 236 4.95 25.65 -0.25
C GLU A 236 5.29 25.58 -1.75
N ILE A 237 5.12 24.41 -2.39
CA ILE A 237 5.48 24.22 -3.81
C ILE A 237 4.39 24.75 -4.74
N VAL A 238 3.10 24.57 -4.40
CA VAL A 238 1.96 25.10 -5.17
C VAL A 238 1.96 26.63 -5.16
N ASN A 239 2.36 27.26 -4.04
CA ASN A 239 2.49 28.70 -3.93
C ASN A 239 3.73 29.25 -4.67
N LYS A 240 4.84 28.50 -4.72
CA LYS A 240 5.99 28.83 -5.60
C LYS A 240 5.66 28.67 -7.09
N ALA A 241 4.93 27.62 -7.47
CA ALA A 241 4.49 27.39 -8.85
C ALA A 241 3.48 28.46 -9.31
N LYS A 242 2.49 28.81 -8.49
CA LYS A 242 1.54 29.91 -8.79
C LYS A 242 2.21 31.28 -8.93
N LYS A 243 3.27 31.55 -8.16
CA LYS A 243 4.07 32.78 -8.32
C LYS A 243 4.88 32.79 -9.62
N LEU A 244 5.38 31.63 -10.05
CA LEU A 244 6.11 31.50 -11.32
C LEU A 244 5.21 31.71 -12.55
N PHE A 245 3.98 31.19 -12.53
CA PHE A 245 3.04 31.37 -13.66
C PHE A 245 2.46 32.80 -13.75
N LYS A 246 2.32 33.51 -12.64
CA LYS A 246 1.86 34.92 -12.63
C LYS A 246 2.81 35.88 -13.37
N ASN A 247 4.10 35.56 -13.46
CA ASN A 247 5.09 36.36 -14.17
C ASN A 247 5.14 36.10 -15.69
N PHE A 248 4.38 35.11 -16.18
CA PHE A 248 4.29 34.79 -17.61
C PHE A 248 2.98 35.26 -18.28
N GLY A 249 2.10 35.96 -17.55
CA GLY A 249 0.96 36.65 -18.16
C GLY A 249 -0.02 35.75 -18.93
N LEU A 250 -0.38 34.60 -18.37
CA LEU A 250 -1.56 33.80 -18.73
C LEU A 250 -2.40 33.50 -17.49
#